data_AF-A0A1G6RVU2-F1
#
_entry.id   AF-A0A1G6RVU2-F1
#
_cell.length_a   1.000
_cell.length_b   1.000
_cell.length_c   1.000
_cell.angle_alpha   90.00
_cell.angle_beta   90.00
_cell.angle_gamma   90.00
#
_symmetry.space_group_name_H-M   'P 1'
#
loop_
_entity.id
_entity.type
_entity.pdbx_description
1 polymer ?
#
loop_
_entity_poly.entity_id
_entity_poly.type
_entity_poly.pdbx_seq_one_letter_code
_entity_poly.pdbx_strand_id
1 'polypeptide(L)'
;MRRALATTAVLASAVLLLAACGEKPQTNAEGVKLDAAPWTGTGTQQNAGTAFTASGWQVGDKNAWQQQLKTRAQNGQNDYVRDN
;
A
#
# COMPACT_ATOMS: atom_id res chain seq x y z
N MET A 1 44.83 2.80 37.48
CA MET A 1 44.29 3.57 36.34
C MET A 1 44.05 2.71 35.10
N ARG A 2 45.06 2.05 34.52
CA ARG A 2 44.87 1.18 33.32
C ARG A 2 43.86 0.05 33.49
N ARG A 3 43.88 -0.66 34.63
CA ARG A 3 42.91 -1.73 34.92
C ARG A 3 41.48 -1.20 35.00
N ALA A 4 41.28 -0.07 35.69
CA ALA A 4 39.98 0.57 35.80
C ALA A 4 39.42 1.00 34.44
N LEU A 5 40.26 1.59 33.56
CA LEU A 5 39.89 1.95 32.19
C LEU A 5 39.47 0.74 31.34
N ALA A 6 40.16 -0.39 31.49
CA ALA A 6 39.81 -1.62 30.78
C ALA A 6 38.46 -2.18 31.24
N THR A 7 38.17 -2.16 32.54
CA THR A 7 36.88 -2.66 33.06
C THR A 7 35.71 -1.78 32.62
N THR A 8 35.86 -0.45 32.61
CA THR A 8 34.80 0.43 32.12
C THR A 8 34.56 0.25 30.62
N ALA A 9 35.62 0.07 29.83
CA ALA A 9 35.47 -0.19 28.39
C ALA A 9 34.68 -1.47 28.12
N VAL A 10 35.00 -2.56 28.82
CA VAL A 10 34.29 -3.85 28.69
C VAL A 10 32.82 -3.73 29.07
N LEU A 11 32.51 -3.06 30.19
CA LEU A 11 31.12 -2.85 30.62
C LEU A 11 30.33 -1.98 29.63
N ALA A 12 30.93 -0.91 29.12
CA ALA A 12 30.30 -0.05 28.12
C ALA A 12 30.00 -0.82 26.83
N SER A 13 30.93 -1.65 26.35
CA SER A 13 30.70 -2.50 25.17
C SER A 13 29.61 -3.56 25.39
N ALA A 14 29.52 -4.14 26.58
CA ALA A 14 28.47 -5.11 26.89
C ALA A 14 27.06 -4.48 26.86
N VAL A 15 26.92 -3.26 27.37
CA VAL A 15 25.65 -2.51 27.32
C VAL A 15 25.26 -2.18 25.88
N LEU A 16 26.20 -1.75 25.04
CA LEU A 16 25.94 -1.43 23.63
C LEU A 16 25.51 -2.66 22.81
N LEU A 17 26.11 -3.82 23.06
CA LEU A 17 25.75 -5.07 22.37
C LEU A 17 24.35 -5.56 22.77
N LEU A 18 23.96 -5.40 24.04
CA LEU A 18 22.61 -5.74 24.50
C LEU A 18 21.53 -4.83 23.90
N ALA A 19 21.84 -3.54 23.70
CA ALA A 19 20.91 -2.60 23.08
C ALA A 19 20.61 -2.95 21.61
N ALA A 20 21.51 -3.65 20.92
CA ALA A 20 21.30 -4.09 19.53
C ALA A 20 20.24 -5.19 19.39
N CYS A 21 19.94 -5.94 20.46
CA CYS A 21 18.87 -6.96 20.46
C CYS A 21 17.49 -6.41 20.86
N GLY A 22 17.41 -5.11 21.20
CA GLY A 22 16.18 -4.45 21.67
C GLY A 22 15.50 -3.62 20.59
N GLU A 23 15.55 -4.04 19.32
CA GLU A 23 14.85 -3.31 18.26
C GLU A 23 13.35 -3.25 18.54
N LYS A 24 12.71 -2.15 18.12
CA LYS A 24 11.25 -2.04 18.20
C LYS A 24 10.65 -3.21 17.40
N PRO A 25 9.63 -3.90 17.93
CA PRO A 25 8.97 -4.96 17.18
C PRO A 25 8.63 -4.46 15.77
N GLN A 26 9.06 -5.19 14.75
CA GLN A 26 8.70 -4.99 13.34
C GLN A 26 7.23 -5.41 13.13
N THR A 27 6.34 -4.88 13.97
CA THR A 27 4.90 -5.07 13.87
C THR A 27 4.35 -3.92 13.06
N ASN A 28 3.32 -4.20 12.26
CA ASN A 28 2.59 -3.17 11.57
C ASN A 28 1.63 -2.43 12.54
N ALA A 29 2.17 -1.90 13.64
CA ALA A 29 1.41 -1.26 14.71
C ALA A 29 0.67 0.00 14.24
N GLU A 30 1.16 0.63 13.16
CA GLU A 30 0.55 1.81 12.54
C GLU A 30 -0.55 1.44 11.51
N GLY A 31 -0.71 0.13 11.23
CA GLY A 31 -1.72 -0.40 10.33
C GLY A 31 -1.27 -0.45 8.86
N VAL A 32 -2.00 -1.23 8.06
CA VAL A 32 -1.79 -1.26 6.60
C VAL A 32 -2.40 -0.02 5.95
N LYS A 33 -1.65 0.62 5.05
CA LYS A 33 -2.24 1.59 4.13
C LYS A 33 -3.23 0.84 3.24
N LEU A 34 -4.50 1.20 3.33
CA LEU A 34 -5.53 0.69 2.43
C LEU A 34 -5.48 1.47 1.12
N ASP A 35 -5.74 0.77 0.02
CA ASP A 35 -5.87 1.40 -1.28
C ASP A 35 -7.08 2.34 -1.32
N ALA A 36 -6.97 3.39 -2.15
CA ALA A 36 -8.10 4.25 -2.43
C ALA A 36 -9.18 3.46 -3.18
N ALA A 37 -10.45 3.85 -3.00
CA ALA A 37 -11.53 3.23 -3.73
C ALA A 37 -11.33 3.46 -5.25
N PRO A 38 -11.45 2.44 -6.11
CA PRO A 38 -10.99 2.53 -7.50
C PRO A 38 -11.78 3.53 -8.35
N TRP A 39 -13.00 3.88 -7.94
CA TRP A 39 -13.80 4.91 -8.62
C TRP A 39 -13.38 6.35 -8.29
N THR A 40 -12.46 6.59 -7.34
CA THR A 40 -11.97 7.95 -7.01
C THR A 40 -10.93 8.46 -8.01
N GLY A 41 -10.61 7.69 -9.04
CA GLY A 41 -9.68 8.07 -10.10
C GLY A 41 -8.21 7.81 -9.75
N THR A 42 -7.34 7.99 -10.74
CA THR A 42 -5.91 7.69 -10.66
C THR A 42 -5.02 8.92 -10.92
N GLY A 43 -5.61 10.11 -11.02
CA GLY A 43 -4.88 11.36 -11.24
C GLY A 43 -4.11 11.81 -9.99
N THR A 44 -3.13 12.69 -10.22
CA THR A 44 -2.36 13.35 -9.14
C THR A 44 -3.18 14.35 -8.33
N GLN A 45 -4.33 14.78 -8.85
CA GLN A 45 -5.29 15.64 -8.17
C GLN A 45 -6.52 14.82 -7.74
N GLN A 46 -7.12 15.18 -6.60
CA GLN A 46 -8.35 14.53 -6.16
C GLN A 46 -9.44 14.67 -7.22
N ASN A 47 -10.12 13.57 -7.50
CA ASN A 47 -11.19 13.48 -8.50
C ASN A 47 -10.74 13.81 -9.95
N ALA A 48 -9.44 13.76 -10.24
CA ALA A 48 -8.93 13.93 -11.59
C ALA A 48 -8.65 12.57 -12.26
N GLY A 49 -9.00 12.47 -13.54
CA GLY A 49 -8.67 11.33 -14.38
C GLY A 49 -7.24 11.40 -14.90
N THR A 50 -6.87 10.41 -15.71
CA THR A 50 -5.63 10.37 -16.50
C THR A 50 -5.98 10.14 -17.97
N ALA A 51 -4.98 10.13 -18.85
CA ALA A 51 -5.16 9.72 -20.25
C ALA A 51 -5.69 8.27 -20.41
N PHE A 52 -5.63 7.46 -19.35
CA PHE A 52 -6.13 6.09 -19.32
C PHE A 52 -7.54 5.97 -18.74
N THR A 53 -8.14 7.09 -18.34
CA THR A 53 -9.53 7.11 -17.88
C THR A 53 -10.46 6.84 -19.05
N ALA A 54 -11.40 5.90 -18.87
CA ALA A 54 -12.35 5.53 -19.91
C ALA A 54 -13.15 6.75 -20.36
N SER A 55 -13.26 6.94 -21.69
CA SER A 55 -14.01 8.06 -22.26
C SER A 55 -15.45 8.08 -21.75
N GLY A 56 -15.92 9.28 -21.40
CA GLY A 56 -17.29 9.52 -20.91
C GLY A 56 -17.56 9.12 -19.47
N TRP A 57 -16.64 8.43 -18.78
CA TRP A 57 -16.78 8.15 -17.34
C TRP A 57 -16.28 9.34 -16.51
N GLN A 58 -17.00 9.65 -15.43
CA GLN A 58 -16.66 10.73 -14.50
C GLN A 58 -16.04 10.18 -13.22
N VAL A 59 -14.97 10.83 -12.76
CA VAL A 59 -14.29 10.43 -11.54
C VAL A 59 -15.22 10.63 -10.33
N GLY A 60 -15.26 9.65 -9.44
CA GLY A 60 -16.16 9.60 -8.29
C GLY A 60 -17.47 8.87 -8.58
N ASP A 61 -17.84 8.66 -9.86
CA ASP A 61 -19.06 7.93 -10.21
C ASP A 61 -18.86 6.41 -10.06
N LYS A 62 -19.17 5.93 -8.86
CA LYS A 62 -19.11 4.51 -8.50
C LYS A 62 -20.04 3.66 -9.36
N ASN A 63 -21.27 4.12 -9.63
CA ASN A 63 -22.26 3.32 -10.32
C ASN A 63 -21.88 3.13 -11.78
N ALA A 64 -21.47 4.20 -12.46
CA ALA A 64 -20.97 4.12 -13.83
C ALA A 64 -19.69 3.27 -13.91
N TRP A 65 -18.79 3.38 -12.92
CA TRP A 65 -17.58 2.55 -12.85
C TRP A 65 -17.91 1.05 -12.77
N GLN A 66 -18.81 0.67 -11.84
CA GLN A 66 -19.24 -0.71 -11.67
C GLN A 66 -19.95 -1.24 -12.93
N GLN A 67 -20.79 -0.42 -13.56
CA GLN A 67 -21.49 -0.80 -14.78
C GLN A 67 -20.51 -1.04 -15.94
N GLN A 68 -19.51 -0.17 -16.12
CA GLN A 68 -18.47 -0.38 -17.15
C GLN A 68 -17.73 -1.70 -16.95
N LEU A 69 -17.36 -2.05 -15.70
CA LEU A 69 -16.72 -3.33 -15.41
C LEU A 69 -17.62 -4.51 -15.71
N LYS A 70 -18.89 -4.44 -15.31
CA LYS A 70 -19.88 -5.48 -15.60
C LYS A 70 -20.03 -5.69 -17.10
N THR A 71 -20.22 -4.61 -17.87
CA THR A 71 -20.32 -4.67 -19.32
C THR A 71 -19.05 -5.26 -19.95
N ARG A 72 -17.86 -4.87 -19.49
CA ARG A 72 -16.59 -5.43 -19.99
C ARG A 72 -16.46 -6.92 -19.72
N ALA A 73 -16.86 -7.37 -18.52
CA ALA A 73 -16.82 -8.80 -18.17
C ALA A 73 -17.79 -9.61 -19.03
N GLN A 74 -19.03 -9.13 -19.20
CA GLN A 74 -20.05 -9.85 -19.97
C GLN A 74 -19.75 -9.87 -21.47
N ASN A 75 -19.31 -8.75 -22.04
CA ASN A 75 -19.18 -8.65 -23.50
C ASN A 75 -17.80 -9.05 -24.03
N GLY A 76 -16.78 -9.05 -23.17
CA GLY A 76 -15.39 -9.26 -23.57
C GLY A 76 -14.74 -10.52 -23.02
N GLN A 77 -15.25 -11.08 -21.92
CA GLN A 77 -14.63 -12.24 -21.25
C GLN A 77 -15.59 -13.42 -21.09
N ASN A 78 -16.88 -13.23 -21.36
CA ASN A 78 -17.89 -14.27 -21.18
C ASN A 78 -18.35 -14.77 -22.56
N ASP A 79 -17.74 -15.86 -23.02
CA ASP A 79 -18.03 -16.45 -24.34
C ASP A 79 -19.48 -16.96 -24.44
N TYR A 80 -20.08 -17.35 -23.30
CA TYR A 80 -21.49 -17.80 -23.25
C TYR A 80 -22.51 -16.74 -23.67
N VAL A 81 -22.15 -15.45 -23.66
CA VAL A 81 -23.06 -14.36 -24.03
C VAL A 81 -23.25 -14.26 -25.56
N ARG A 82 -22.35 -14.85 -26.35
CA ARG A 82 -22.34 -14.73 -27.82
C ARG A 82 -22.99 -15.91 -28.54
N ASP A 83 -23.12 -17.06 -27.87
CA ASP A 83 -23.55 -18.33 -28.44
C ASP A 83 -25.05 -18.64 -28.25
N ASN A 84 -25.88 -17.63 -27.93
CA ASN A 84 -27.33 -17.77 -27.75
C ASN A 84 -28.11 -16.82 -28.67
#